data_AF-A0A349ECV6-F1
#
_entry.id   AF-A0A349ECV6-F1
#
_cell.length_a   1.000
_cell.length_b   1.000
_cell.length_c   1.000
_cell.angle_alpha   90.00
_cell.angle_beta   90.00
_cell.angle_gamma   90.00
#
_symmetry.space_group_name_H-M   'P 1'
#
loop_
_entity.id
_entity.type
_entity.pdbx_description
1 polymer ?
#
loop_
_entity_poly.entity_id
_entity_poly.type
_entity_poly.pdbx_seq_one_letter_code
_entity_poly.pdbx_strand_id
1 'polypeptide(L)' 'GIANPIGMILSTAMLLRHSLGLETEAAAIEKAVDETITAGACTADLGGTLSTTQMADEIIGRL' A
#
# COMPACT_ATOMS: atom_id res chain seq x y z
N GLY A 1 13.04 7.51 -2.68
CA GLY A 1 12.26 8.58 -3.34
C GLY A 1 11.36 9.25 -2.32
N ILE A 2 10.62 10.30 -2.72
CA ILE A 2 9.63 10.99 -1.86
C ILE A 2 8.18 10.79 -2.33
N ALA A 3 7.98 10.10 -3.45
CA ALA A 3 6.64 9.84 -3.99
C ALA A 3 5.88 8.84 -3.12
N ASN A 4 4.56 8.99 -3.06
CA ASN A 4 3.67 8.03 -2.44
C ASN A 4 3.53 6.76 -3.30
N PRO A 5 3.90 5.56 -2.80
CA PRO A 5 3.77 4.33 -3.57
C PRO A 5 2.35 3.73 -3.56
N ILE A 6 1.43 4.21 -2.70
CA ILE A 6 0.11 3.59 -2.46
C ILE A 6 -0.69 3.42 -3.75
N GLY A 7 -0.74 4.43 -4.62
CA GLY A 7 -1.54 4.37 -5.84
C GLY A 7 -1.09 3.24 -6.79
N MET A 8 0.22 3.01 -6.90
CA MET A 8 0.75 1.92 -7.71
C MET A 8 0.44 0.56 -7.07
N ILE A 9 0.60 0.44 -5.74
CA ILE A 9 0.34 -0.78 -4.99
C ILE A 9 -1.13 -1.20 -5.10
N LEU A 10 -2.07 -0.27 -4.89
CA LEU A 10 -3.51 -0.54 -5.04
C LEU A 10 -3.89 -0.85 -6.50
N SER A 11 -3.20 -0.26 -7.48
CA SER A 11 -3.37 -0.65 -8.88
C SER A 11 -2.93 -2.09 -9.15
N THR A 12 -1.88 -2.56 -8.46
CA THR A 12 -1.50 -3.98 -8.49
C THR A 12 -2.56 -4.86 -7.83
N ALA A 13 -3.15 -4.46 -6.70
CA ALA A 13 -4.27 -5.20 -6.11
C ALA A 13 -5.47 -5.31 -7.06
N MET A 14 -5.82 -4.23 -7.77
CA MET A 14 -6.84 -4.27 -8.83
C MET A 14 -6.46 -5.24 -9.96
N LEU A 15 -5.19 -5.29 -10.38
CA LEU A 15 -4.71 -6.25 -11.38
C LEU A 15 -4.87 -7.70 -10.89
N LEU A 16 -4.47 -8.01 -9.65
CA LEU A 16 -4.61 -9.34 -9.06
C LEU A 16 -6.08 -9.78 -9.07
N ARG A 17 -6.97 -8.88 -8.62
CA ARG A 17 -8.42 -9.10 -8.55
C ARG A 17 -9.05 -9.31 -9.92
N HIS A 18 -8.82 -8.40 -10.85
CA HIS A 18 -9.58 -8.34 -12.11
C HIS A 18 -8.95 -9.11 -13.27
N SER A 19 -7.62 -9.22 -13.32
CA SER A 19 -6.91 -9.87 -14.42
C SER A 19 -6.46 -11.29 -14.09
N LEU A 20 -6.18 -11.58 -12.83
CA LEU A 20 -5.61 -12.88 -12.42
C LEU A 20 -6.53 -13.73 -11.54
N GLY A 21 -7.66 -13.19 -11.07
CA GLY A 21 -8.60 -13.90 -10.19
C GLY A 21 -8.04 -14.19 -8.79
N LEU A 22 -7.00 -13.47 -8.37
CA LEU A 22 -6.29 -13.64 -7.11
C LEU A 22 -6.89 -12.72 -6.03
N GLU A 23 -8.11 -13.07 -5.62
CA GLU A 23 -8.91 -12.29 -4.67
C GLU A 23 -8.27 -12.21 -3.28
N THR A 24 -7.71 -13.32 -2.79
CA THR A 24 -7.11 -13.38 -1.44
C THR A 24 -5.89 -12.47 -1.35
N GLU A 25 -5.03 -12.49 -2.37
CA GLU A 25 -3.83 -11.69 -2.46
C GLU A 25 -4.16 -10.21 -2.65
N ALA A 26 -5.16 -9.89 -3.47
CA ALA A 26 -5.65 -8.52 -3.61
C ALA A 26 -6.16 -7.96 -2.27
N ALA A 27 -7.01 -8.73 -1.56
CA ALA A 27 -7.54 -8.35 -0.27
C ALA A 27 -6.45 -8.20 0.81
N ALA A 28 -5.41 -9.05 0.79
CA ALA A 28 -4.27 -8.92 1.70
C ALA A 28 -3.51 -7.61 1.49
N ILE A 29 -3.25 -7.22 0.23
CA ILE A 29 -2.59 -5.95 -0.08
C ILE A 29 -3.46 -4.75 0.34
N GLU A 30 -4.74 -4.77 0.00
CA GLU A 30 -5.69 -3.70 0.36
C GLU A 30 -5.75 -3.52 1.89
N LYS A 31 -5.82 -4.63 2.63
CA LYS A 31 -5.82 -4.63 4.09
C LYS A 31 -4.51 -4.07 4.66
N ALA A 32 -3.35 -4.50 4.15
CA ALA A 32 -2.06 -4.02 4.63
C ALA A 32 -1.91 -2.50 4.41
N VAL A 33 -2.38 -1.98 3.27
CA VAL A 33 -2.42 -0.54 3.00
C VAL A 33 -3.34 0.19 3.98
N ASP A 34 -4.55 -0.33 4.20
CA ASP A 34 -5.52 0.27 5.14
C ASP A 34 -4.98 0.32 6.58
N GLU A 35 -4.39 -0.77 7.05
CA GLU A 35 -3.76 -0.84 8.39
C GLU A 35 -2.56 0.11 8.50
N THR A 36 -1.79 0.31 7.43
CA THR A 36 -0.66 1.25 7.41
C THR A 36 -1.14 2.68 7.57
N ILE A 37 -2.13 3.09 6.77
CA ILE A 37 -2.69 4.44 6.79
C ILE A 37 -3.40 4.69 8.13
N THR A 38 -4.16 3.71 8.62
CA THR A 38 -4.86 3.79 9.91
C THR A 38 -3.89 3.92 11.09
N ALA A 39 -2.69 3.35 10.98
CA ALA A 39 -1.62 3.51 11.96
C ALA A 39 -0.90 4.89 11.89
N GLY A 40 -1.30 5.76 10.95
CA GLY A 40 -0.71 7.08 10.76
C GLY A 40 0.62 7.07 9.97
N ALA A 41 1.00 5.94 9.39
CA ALA A 41 2.18 5.83 8.54
C ALA A 41 1.84 6.38 7.14
N CYS A 42 2.30 7.60 6.86
CA CYS A 42 2.00 8.33 5.63
C CYS A 42 3.23 9.01 5.02
N THR A 43 3.20 9.20 3.71
CA THR A 43 4.13 10.07 2.97
C THR A 43 3.72 11.55 3.05
N ALA A 44 4.60 12.45 2.59
CA ALA A 44 4.43 13.90 2.73
C ALA A 44 3.14 14.47 2.11
N ASP A 45 2.67 13.89 1.00
CA ASP A 45 1.41 14.25 0.33
C ASP A 45 0.16 13.92 1.17
N LEU A 46 0.28 12.98 2.10
CA LEU A 46 -0.77 12.59 3.06
C LEU A 46 -0.50 13.13 4.47
N GLY A 47 0.41 14.09 4.61
CA GLY A 47 0.72 14.76 5.89
C GLY A 47 1.67 14.00 6.81
N GLY A 48 2.31 12.93 6.34
CA GLY A 48 3.35 12.22 7.09
C GLY A 48 4.77 12.62 6.66
N THR A 49 5.75 11.84 7.09
CA THR A 49 7.19 12.12 6.83
C THR A 49 7.92 10.93 6.22
N LEU A 50 7.22 9.85 5.89
CA LEU A 50 7.85 8.67 5.33
C LEU A 50 8.32 8.94 3.90
N SER A 51 9.47 8.38 3.57
CA SER A 51 9.92 8.26 2.18
C SER A 51 9.14 7.18 1.43
N THR A 52 9.26 7.13 0.10
CA THR A 52 8.66 6.06 -0.73
C THR A 52 9.00 4.66 -0.22
N THR A 53 10.27 4.44 0.14
CA THR A 53 10.76 3.13 0.57
C THR A 53 10.23 2.79 1.95
N GLN A 54 10.29 3.73 2.90
CA GLN A 54 9.74 3.51 4.25
C GLN A 54 8.24 3.23 4.21
N MET A 55 7.48 3.91 3.36
CA MET A 55 6.06 3.62 3.18
C MET A 55 5.83 2.19 2.64
N ALA A 56 6.65 1.75 1.68
CA ALA A 56 6.58 0.38 1.18
C ALA A 56 6.95 -0.65 2.26
N ASP A 57 7.98 -0.37 3.07
CA ASP A 57 8.41 -1.24 4.18
C ASP A 57 7.31 -1.39 5.24
N GLU A 58 6.62 -0.30 5.59
CA GLU A 58 5.48 -0.34 6.52
C GLU A 58 4.32 -1.20 6.00
N ILE A 59 4.02 -1.13 4.69
CA ILE A 59 2.99 -1.95 4.05
C ILE A 59 3.42 -3.43 4.03
N ILE A 60 4.67 -3.72 3.67
CA ILE A 60 5.21 -5.10 3.65
C ILE A 60 5.16 -5.71 5.05
N GLY A 61 5.43 -4.93 6.10
CA GLY A 61 5.37 -5.40 7.49
C GLY A 61 3.96 -5.79 7.98
N ARG A 62 2.91 -5.46 7.20
CA ARG A 62 1.49 -5.74 7.52
C ARG A 62 0.83 -6.73 6.56
N LEU A 63 1.58 -7.27 5.61
CA LEU A 63 1.14 -8.36 4.71
C LEU A 63 1.28 -9.73 5.40
#